data_AF-A0A087SHQ6-F1
#
_entry.id   AF-A0A087SHQ6-F1
#
_cell.length_a   1.000
_cell.length_b   1.000
_cell.length_c   1.000
_cell.angle_alpha   90.00
_cell.angle_beta   90.00
_cell.angle_gamma   90.00
#
_symmetry.space_group_name_H-M   'P 1'
#
loop_
_entity.id
_entity.type
_entity.pdbx_description
1 polymer ?
#
loop_
_entity_poly.entity_id
_entity_poly.type
_entity_poly.pdbx_seq_one_letter_code
_entity_poly.pdbx_strand_id
1 'polypeptide(L)'
;MGGLTTREMPDRKTRANRYAAGEVLAEDEDGDQDFWGQEFFAEEAADEAYETESEPEDRLDQDFDEPEEEPGSGEDSDAAEAAVREPKRKALKPPDPGERRGVRASTRARVEDGEAERRRANDQAELLAEAARTEIENLRSLAALEAAAAEVRASADVQRTRYVGPMLRWASRRVGDTEQTTLEVRNMALPPELERQVAPEPPPPARCAVTGALARYRDPVSGAPYADLQAFRLLRQGRA
;
A
#
# COMPACT_ATOMS: atom_id res chain seq x y z
N MET A 1 47.01 -9.86 33.25
CA MET A 1 45.60 -10.16 32.95
C MET A 1 45.06 -9.08 32.02
N GLY A 2 45.46 -9.09 30.75
CA GLY A 2 44.97 -8.14 29.74
C GLY A 2 43.85 -8.80 28.95
N GLY A 3 42.61 -8.34 29.14
CA GLY A 3 41.41 -8.92 28.54
C GLY A 3 41.41 -8.82 27.02
N LEU A 4 40.93 -9.87 26.37
CA LEU A 4 40.70 -9.96 24.93
C LEU A 4 39.69 -8.88 24.51
N THR A 5 40.12 -7.86 23.77
CA THR A 5 39.22 -6.89 23.16
C THR A 5 38.64 -7.51 21.89
N THR A 6 37.36 -7.90 21.93
CA THR A 6 36.62 -8.26 20.73
C THR A 6 36.50 -7.01 19.85
N ARG A 7 37.22 -6.99 18.72
CA ARG A 7 37.02 -5.97 17.68
C ARG A 7 35.64 -6.20 17.07
N GLU A 8 34.70 -5.29 17.33
CA GLU A 8 33.39 -5.28 16.69
C GLU A 8 33.54 -5.11 15.17
N MET A 9 32.94 -6.03 14.41
CA MET A 9 32.90 -5.95 12.95
C MET A 9 31.79 -4.98 12.51
N PRO A 10 31.97 -4.22 11.42
CA PRO A 10 30.96 -3.31 10.91
C PRO A 10 29.71 -4.06 10.41
N ASP A 11 28.54 -3.53 10.73
CA ASP A 11 27.26 -4.07 10.30
C ASP A 11 27.07 -3.93 8.78
N ARG A 12 26.69 -5.03 8.14
CA ARG A 12 26.45 -5.08 6.70
C ARG A 12 24.95 -5.07 6.45
N LYS A 13 24.44 -3.97 5.87
CA LYS A 13 23.01 -3.72 5.60
C LYS A 13 22.29 -4.76 4.74
N THR A 14 23.02 -5.65 4.06
CA THR A 14 22.47 -6.68 3.17
C THR A 14 22.66 -8.10 3.71
N ARG A 15 23.28 -8.27 4.88
CA ARG A 15 23.52 -9.58 5.47
C ARG A 15 22.19 -10.17 5.96
N ALA A 16 21.92 -11.42 5.59
CA ALA A 16 20.71 -12.17 5.95
C ALA A 16 19.39 -11.64 5.34
N ASN A 17 19.42 -10.79 4.30
CA ASN A 17 18.18 -10.34 3.66
C ASN A 17 17.26 -11.47 3.18
N ARG A 18 17.79 -12.62 2.75
CA ARG A 18 16.98 -13.78 2.31
C ARG A 18 16.52 -14.69 3.44
N TYR A 19 17.35 -14.89 4.46
CA TYR A 19 16.94 -15.57 5.69
C TYR A 19 15.92 -14.75 6.50
N ALA A 20 15.96 -13.42 6.39
CA ALA A 20 14.94 -12.51 6.89
C ALA A 20 13.73 -12.40 5.95
N ALA A 21 13.87 -12.70 4.66
CA ALA A 21 12.76 -12.72 3.70
C ALA A 21 11.96 -14.03 3.74
N GLY A 22 12.15 -14.88 4.77
CA GLY A 22 11.27 -16.02 5.04
C GLY A 22 11.37 -17.20 4.07
N GLU A 23 12.18 -17.11 3.01
CA GLU A 23 12.37 -18.13 1.96
C GLU A 23 12.99 -19.47 2.46
N VAL A 24 13.14 -19.66 3.78
CA VAL A 24 13.93 -20.76 4.39
C VAL A 24 13.30 -21.26 5.71
N LEU A 25 11.97 -21.21 5.87
CA LEU A 25 11.27 -21.92 6.96
C LEU A 25 10.33 -22.97 6.35
N ALA A 26 10.81 -24.21 6.34
CA ALA A 26 10.29 -25.34 5.57
C ALA A 26 8.99 -25.99 6.10
N GLU A 27 8.29 -25.37 7.05
CA GLU A 27 7.03 -25.92 7.58
C GLU A 27 5.78 -25.25 6.98
N ASP A 28 5.93 -24.10 6.31
CA ASP A 28 4.86 -23.38 5.59
C ASP A 28 4.87 -23.68 4.07
N GLU A 29 5.94 -24.28 3.54
CA GLU A 29 6.10 -24.53 2.10
C GLU A 29 5.10 -25.56 1.56
N ASP A 30 4.73 -26.58 2.35
CA ASP A 30 3.85 -27.66 1.91
C ASP A 30 2.40 -27.17 1.67
N GLY A 31 1.87 -26.34 2.58
CA GLY A 31 0.52 -25.78 2.43
C GLY A 31 0.40 -24.74 1.32
N ASP A 32 1.45 -23.94 1.14
CA ASP A 32 1.55 -22.99 0.04
C ASP A 32 1.65 -23.71 -1.31
N GLN A 33 2.40 -24.81 -1.37
CA GLN A 33 2.57 -25.60 -2.58
C GLN A 33 1.30 -26.40 -2.94
N ASP A 34 0.52 -26.87 -1.96
CA ASP A 34 -0.78 -27.50 -2.19
C ASP A 34 -1.81 -26.49 -2.75
N PHE A 35 -1.79 -25.24 -2.29
CA PHE A 35 -2.70 -24.20 -2.77
C PHE A 35 -2.28 -23.62 -4.13
N TRP A 36 -1.01 -23.27 -4.30
CA TRP A 36 -0.50 -22.64 -5.54
C TRP A 36 -0.11 -23.66 -6.62
N GLY A 37 0.10 -24.92 -6.26
CA GLY A 37 0.39 -26.01 -7.19
C GLY A 37 -0.84 -26.59 -7.90
N GLN A 38 -2.00 -25.93 -7.80
CA GLN A 38 -3.19 -26.32 -8.57
C GLN A 38 -2.95 -26.14 -10.07
N GLU A 39 -3.48 -27.06 -10.88
CA GLU A 39 -3.33 -27.04 -12.35
C GLU A 39 -3.80 -25.72 -12.99
N PHE A 40 -4.73 -25.00 -12.34
CA PHE A 40 -5.21 -23.69 -12.79
C PHE A 40 -4.13 -22.60 -12.79
N PHE A 41 -3.17 -22.66 -11.87
CA PHE A 41 -2.07 -21.69 -11.76
C PHE A 41 -0.79 -22.15 -12.46
N ALA A 42 -0.79 -23.33 -13.08
CA ALA A 42 0.37 -23.85 -13.79
C ALA A 42 0.58 -23.07 -15.09
N GLU A 43 1.83 -22.67 -15.37
CA GLU A 43 2.19 -22.02 -16.63
C GLU A 43 2.00 -23.00 -17.79
N GLU A 44 1.08 -22.69 -18.71
CA GLU A 44 0.84 -23.50 -19.91
C GLU A 44 1.83 -23.11 -21.03
N ALA A 45 2.31 -24.10 -21.79
CA ALA A 45 3.29 -23.88 -22.87
C ALA A 45 2.77 -23.00 -24.02
N ALA A 46 1.47 -22.74 -24.07
CA ALA A 46 0.78 -21.89 -25.03
C ALA A 46 -0.03 -20.78 -24.32
N ASP A 47 0.56 -20.15 -23.31
CA ASP A 47 0.00 -18.99 -22.60
C ASP A 47 0.16 -17.71 -23.44
N GLU A 48 -0.71 -17.57 -24.44
CA GLU A 48 -0.80 -16.37 -25.27
C GLU A 48 -1.41 -15.21 -24.46
N ALA A 49 -1.03 -13.98 -24.79
CA ALA A 49 -1.56 -12.80 -24.10
C ALA A 49 -3.08 -12.71 -24.29
N TYR A 50 -3.81 -12.43 -23.21
CA TYR A 50 -5.27 -12.32 -23.23
C TYR A 50 -5.77 -11.36 -24.32
N GLU A 51 -6.67 -11.85 -25.17
CA GLU A 51 -7.42 -11.06 -26.14
C GLU A 51 -8.88 -10.96 -25.71
N THR A 52 -9.46 -9.75 -25.74
CA THR A 52 -10.87 -9.55 -25.39
C THR A 52 -11.78 -10.10 -26.48
N GLU A 53 -12.57 -11.12 -26.14
CA GLU A 53 -13.63 -11.63 -27.00
C GLU A 53 -14.87 -10.70 -26.95
N SER A 54 -15.70 -10.73 -27.99
CA SER A 54 -16.95 -9.95 -27.99
C SER A 54 -17.95 -10.55 -27.01
N GLU A 55 -18.22 -9.83 -25.92
CA GLU A 55 -19.21 -10.24 -24.93
C GLU A 55 -20.65 -10.01 -25.46
N PRO A 56 -21.58 -10.95 -25.27
CA PRO A 56 -22.98 -10.73 -25.62
C PRO A 56 -23.60 -9.65 -24.73
N GLU A 57 -24.62 -8.96 -25.24
CA GLU A 57 -25.40 -8.01 -24.44
C GLU A 57 -26.01 -8.69 -23.22
N ASP A 58 -25.89 -8.04 -22.06
CA ASP A 58 -26.45 -8.50 -20.79
C ASP A 58 -27.99 -8.62 -20.88
N ARG A 59 -28.51 -9.78 -20.51
CA ARG A 59 -29.95 -10.10 -20.58
C ARG A 59 -30.47 -10.29 -19.17
N LEU A 60 -31.19 -9.28 -18.69
CA LEU A 60 -31.86 -9.33 -17.41
C LEU A 60 -33.09 -10.26 -17.50
N ASP A 61 -33.30 -11.05 -16.44
CA ASP A 61 -34.51 -11.85 -16.30
C ASP A 61 -35.73 -10.93 -16.09
N GLN A 62 -36.93 -11.45 -16.36
CA GLN A 62 -38.17 -10.66 -16.33
C GLN A 62 -38.53 -10.14 -14.93
N ASP A 63 -37.91 -10.71 -13.89
CA ASP A 63 -38.07 -10.39 -12.47
C ASP A 63 -36.94 -9.51 -11.92
N PHE A 64 -35.97 -9.08 -12.73
CA PHE A 64 -34.86 -8.23 -12.25
C PHE A 64 -35.33 -6.90 -11.65
N ASP A 65 -36.38 -6.30 -12.22
CA ASP A 65 -37.01 -5.07 -11.71
C ASP A 65 -38.24 -5.35 -10.83
N GLU A 66 -38.52 -6.62 -10.50
CA GLU A 66 -39.59 -6.94 -9.56
C GLU A 66 -39.16 -6.41 -8.17
N PRO A 67 -40.02 -5.64 -7.48
CA PRO A 67 -39.68 -5.16 -6.15
C PRO A 67 -39.45 -6.36 -5.25
N GLU A 68 -38.25 -6.48 -4.67
CA GLU A 68 -38.03 -7.43 -3.58
C GLU A 68 -39.03 -7.10 -2.46
N GLU A 69 -39.85 -8.08 -2.08
CA GLU A 69 -40.76 -7.94 -0.95
C GLU A 69 -39.94 -7.74 0.32
N GLU A 70 -39.82 -6.49 0.77
CA GLU A 70 -39.32 -6.18 2.11
C GLU A 70 -40.19 -6.93 3.13
N PRO A 71 -39.60 -7.82 3.95
CA PRO A 71 -40.35 -8.53 4.97
C PRO A 71 -40.72 -7.54 6.09
N GLY A 72 -41.78 -6.74 5.91
CA GLY A 72 -42.18 -5.78 6.94
C GLY A 72 -43.20 -4.69 6.62
N SER A 73 -43.58 -4.40 5.36
CA SER A 73 -44.55 -3.32 5.06
C SER A 73 -45.87 -3.84 4.49
N GLY A 74 -46.63 -4.57 5.32
CA GLY A 74 -48.06 -4.78 5.09
C GLY A 74 -48.86 -3.69 5.78
N GLU A 75 -49.20 -2.61 5.06
CA GLU A 75 -50.32 -1.73 5.43
C GLU A 75 -51.58 -2.18 4.68
N ASP A 76 -52.60 -2.52 5.45
CA ASP A 76 -53.95 -2.87 5.03
C ASP A 76 -54.55 -1.81 4.07
N SER A 77 -54.93 -2.24 2.85
CA SER A 77 -56.12 -1.69 2.20
C SER A 77 -56.71 -2.66 1.19
N ASP A 78 -57.99 -2.97 1.40
CA ASP A 78 -58.80 -3.88 0.61
C ASP A 78 -59.01 -3.43 -0.86
N ALA A 79 -59.17 -4.45 -1.72
CA ALA A 79 -59.80 -4.45 -3.04
C ALA A 79 -58.93 -4.24 -4.30
N ALA A 80 -58.20 -5.29 -4.70
CA ALA A 80 -58.35 -5.97 -6.00
C ALA A 80 -57.26 -7.06 -6.13
N GLU A 81 -57.57 -8.30 -5.76
CA GLU A 81 -56.59 -9.39 -5.70
C GLU A 81 -56.05 -9.81 -7.08
N ALA A 82 -54.74 -9.67 -7.20
CA ALA A 82 -53.88 -10.37 -8.14
C ALA A 82 -53.93 -11.88 -7.92
N ALA A 83 -53.82 -12.63 -9.01
CA ALA A 83 -53.85 -14.07 -9.05
C ALA A 83 -52.59 -14.69 -8.43
N VAL A 84 -52.58 -14.84 -7.11
CA VAL A 84 -51.68 -15.77 -6.41
C VAL A 84 -52.13 -17.19 -6.75
N ARG A 85 -51.26 -17.98 -7.38
CA ARG A 85 -51.48 -19.41 -7.58
C ARG A 85 -51.31 -20.13 -6.25
N GLU A 86 -52.32 -20.06 -5.40
CA GLU A 86 -52.38 -20.84 -4.17
C GLU A 86 -52.40 -22.35 -4.47
N PRO A 87 -51.64 -23.18 -3.73
CA PRO A 87 -51.82 -24.62 -3.79
C PRO A 87 -53.20 -24.95 -3.24
N LYS A 88 -54.15 -25.29 -4.13
CA LYS A 88 -55.53 -25.68 -3.78
C LYS A 88 -55.53 -26.84 -2.79
N ARG A 89 -55.64 -26.53 -1.51
CA ARG A 89 -55.90 -27.48 -0.44
C ARG A 89 -57.35 -27.93 -0.59
N LYS A 90 -57.59 -29.25 -0.65
CA LYS A 90 -58.96 -29.79 -0.63
C LYS A 90 -59.65 -29.33 0.66
N ALA A 91 -60.64 -28.45 0.56
CA ALA A 91 -61.48 -28.08 1.69
C ALA A 91 -62.32 -29.31 2.09
N LEU A 92 -61.95 -29.97 3.20
CA LEU A 92 -62.85 -30.91 3.85
C LEU A 92 -64.00 -30.11 4.47
N LYS A 93 -65.25 -30.54 4.21
CA LYS A 93 -66.44 -30.00 4.87
C LYS A 93 -66.24 -30.11 6.40
N PRO A 94 -66.50 -29.05 7.19
CA PRO A 94 -66.47 -29.17 8.64
C PRO A 94 -67.50 -30.25 9.05
N PRO A 95 -67.12 -31.19 9.95
CA PRO A 95 -68.08 -32.14 10.48
C PRO A 95 -69.18 -31.37 11.24
N ASP A 96 -70.41 -31.89 11.15
CA ASP A 96 -71.60 -31.34 11.80
C ASP A 96 -71.32 -30.90 13.25
N PRO A 97 -72.02 -29.88 13.78
CA PRO A 97 -71.87 -29.39 15.15
C PRO A 97 -72.43 -30.41 16.16
N GLY A 98 -71.84 -31.58 16.22
CA GLY A 98 -72.01 -32.61 17.24
C GLY A 98 -70.83 -32.56 18.18
N GLU A 99 -71.09 -32.05 19.40
CA GLU A 99 -70.29 -32.18 20.63
C GLU A 99 -68.78 -31.96 20.49
N ARG A 100 -68.33 -30.75 20.85
CA ARG A 100 -66.92 -30.45 21.13
C ARG A 100 -66.40 -31.40 22.20
N ARG A 101 -65.75 -32.48 21.78
CA ARG A 101 -65.09 -33.41 22.71
C ARG A 101 -63.96 -32.64 23.37
N GLY A 102 -64.08 -32.41 24.68
CA GLY A 102 -63.06 -31.72 25.46
C GLY A 102 -61.67 -32.30 25.20
N VAL A 103 -60.66 -31.42 25.19
CA VAL A 103 -59.26 -31.81 25.06
C VAL A 103 -58.99 -32.98 26.00
N ARG A 104 -58.44 -34.09 25.48
CA ARG A 104 -58.20 -35.29 26.27
C ARG A 104 -57.31 -34.91 27.47
N ALA A 105 -57.56 -35.48 28.64
CA ALA A 105 -56.76 -35.23 29.84
C ALA A 105 -55.25 -35.43 29.58
N SER A 106 -54.89 -36.39 28.71
CA SER A 106 -53.51 -36.65 28.29
C SER A 106 -52.84 -35.52 27.51
N THR A 107 -53.61 -34.77 26.71
CA THR A 107 -53.10 -33.60 25.97
C THR A 107 -52.96 -32.38 26.86
N ARG A 108 -53.83 -32.22 27.87
CA ARG A 108 -53.71 -31.17 28.88
C ARG A 108 -52.50 -31.39 29.78
N ALA A 109 -52.29 -32.63 30.23
CA ALA A 109 -51.13 -33.02 31.02
C ALA A 109 -49.79 -32.73 30.30
N ARG A 110 -49.67 -33.08 29.02
CA ARG A 110 -48.45 -32.78 28.24
C ARG A 110 -48.16 -31.30 28.07
N VAL A 111 -49.20 -30.48 27.93
CA VAL A 111 -49.04 -29.01 27.84
C VAL A 111 -48.65 -28.45 29.20
N GLU A 112 -49.25 -28.92 30.30
CA GLU A 112 -48.91 -28.51 31.66
C GLU A 112 -47.49 -28.95 32.06
N ASP A 113 -47.06 -30.16 31.67
CA ASP A 113 -45.71 -30.67 31.88
C ASP A 113 -44.67 -29.86 31.09
N GLY A 114 -44.96 -29.56 29.81
CA GLY A 114 -44.11 -28.71 28.98
C GLY A 114 -44.05 -27.26 29.47
N GLU A 115 -45.13 -26.73 30.05
CA GLU A 115 -45.13 -25.41 30.69
C GLU A 115 -44.34 -25.42 32.00
N ALA A 116 -44.43 -26.49 32.80
CA ALA A 116 -43.67 -26.63 34.04
C ALA A 116 -42.16 -26.79 33.76
N GLU A 117 -41.80 -27.51 32.70
CA GLU A 117 -40.42 -27.66 32.24
C GLU A 117 -39.86 -26.33 31.71
N ARG A 118 -40.66 -25.57 30.95
CA ARG A 118 -40.30 -24.19 30.55
C ARG A 118 -40.18 -23.25 31.73
N ARG A 119 -41.02 -23.34 32.75
CA ARG A 119 -40.93 -22.51 33.97
C ARG A 119 -39.68 -22.83 34.78
N ARG A 120 -39.30 -24.11 34.91
CA ARG A 120 -38.04 -24.53 35.54
C ARG A 120 -36.82 -24.10 34.74
N ALA A 121 -36.88 -24.20 33.41
CA ALA A 121 -35.86 -23.66 32.52
C ALA A 121 -35.82 -22.11 32.50
N ASN A 122 -36.77 -21.44 33.15
CA ASN A 122 -36.86 -19.99 33.27
C ASN A 122 -37.00 -19.58 34.75
N ASP A 123 -36.31 -20.27 35.66
CA ASP A 123 -36.13 -19.70 36.99
C ASP A 123 -35.33 -18.42 36.82
N GLN A 124 -35.98 -17.27 37.05
CA GLN A 124 -35.42 -15.95 36.78
C GLN A 124 -34.03 -15.75 37.40
N ALA A 125 -33.77 -16.37 38.55
CA ALA A 125 -32.47 -16.35 39.22
C ALA A 125 -31.37 -17.09 38.47
N GLU A 126 -31.70 -18.19 37.79
CA GLU A 126 -30.74 -18.98 37.01
C GLU A 126 -30.36 -18.22 35.72
N LEU A 127 -31.35 -17.62 35.03
CA LEU A 127 -31.07 -16.72 33.91
C LEU A 127 -30.17 -15.55 34.32
N LEU A 128 -30.43 -14.94 35.48
CA LEU A 128 -29.60 -13.84 35.97
C LEU A 128 -28.18 -14.30 36.32
N ALA A 129 -28.01 -15.52 36.84
CA ALA A 129 -26.71 -16.09 37.15
C ALA A 129 -25.92 -16.45 35.89
N GLU A 130 -26.59 -16.97 34.86
CA GLU A 130 -26.00 -17.22 33.54
C GLU A 130 -25.61 -15.90 32.87
N ALA A 131 -26.50 -14.91 32.87
CA ALA A 131 -26.22 -13.57 32.36
C ALA A 131 -24.98 -12.96 33.03
N ALA A 132 -24.84 -13.05 34.35
CA ALA A 132 -23.66 -12.55 35.07
C ALA A 132 -22.34 -13.25 34.65
N ARG A 133 -22.39 -14.55 34.32
CA ARG A 133 -21.21 -15.27 33.79
C ARG A 133 -20.86 -14.81 32.39
N THR A 134 -21.86 -14.67 31.53
CA THR A 134 -21.67 -14.16 30.16
C THR A 134 -21.17 -12.71 30.17
N GLU A 135 -21.61 -11.89 31.13
CA GLU A 135 -21.12 -10.51 31.31
C GLU A 135 -19.63 -10.49 31.63
N ILE A 136 -19.15 -11.39 32.51
CA ILE A 136 -17.72 -11.51 32.82
C ILE A 136 -16.92 -11.91 31.57
N GLU A 137 -17.43 -12.83 30.77
CA GLU A 137 -16.76 -13.27 29.53
C GLU A 137 -16.76 -12.17 28.45
N ASN A 138 -17.89 -11.47 28.29
CA ASN A 138 -18.03 -10.36 27.37
C ASN A 138 -17.11 -9.20 27.75
N LEU A 139 -17.00 -8.86 29.04
CA LEU A 139 -16.08 -7.82 29.52
C LEU A 139 -14.61 -8.18 29.25
N ARG A 140 -14.23 -9.45 29.42
CA ARG A 140 -12.87 -9.93 29.11
C ARG A 140 -12.60 -9.87 27.61
N SER A 141 -13.55 -10.31 26.79
CA SER A 141 -13.46 -10.27 25.33
C SER A 141 -13.37 -8.82 24.82
N LEU A 142 -14.20 -7.93 25.35
CA LEU A 142 -14.17 -6.50 25.04
C LEU A 142 -12.81 -5.88 25.39
N ALA A 143 -12.27 -6.17 26.57
CA ALA A 143 -10.96 -5.67 26.98
C ALA A 143 -9.82 -6.16 26.06
N ALA A 144 -9.90 -7.40 25.59
CA ALA A 144 -8.92 -7.94 24.63
C ALA A 144 -9.00 -7.24 23.27
N LEU A 145 -10.22 -6.98 22.77
CA LEU A 145 -10.45 -6.23 21.53
C LEU A 145 -9.99 -4.78 21.64
N GLU A 146 -10.25 -4.12 22.77
CA GLU A 146 -9.78 -2.76 23.04
C GLU A 146 -8.26 -2.70 23.10
N ALA A 147 -7.60 -3.68 23.71
CA ALA A 147 -6.13 -3.78 23.75
C ALA A 147 -5.54 -3.98 22.34
N ALA A 148 -6.08 -4.92 21.56
CA ALA A 148 -5.66 -5.13 20.17
C ALA A 148 -5.87 -3.87 19.31
N ALA A 149 -7.01 -3.19 19.46
CA ALA A 149 -7.28 -1.94 18.76
C ALA A 149 -6.30 -0.82 19.18
N ALA A 150 -5.92 -0.76 20.46
CA ALA A 150 -4.93 0.20 20.95
C ALA A 150 -3.53 -0.10 20.39
N GLU A 151 -3.13 -1.37 20.29
CA GLU A 151 -1.86 -1.78 19.66
C GLU A 151 -1.84 -1.45 18.16
N VAL A 152 -2.93 -1.67 17.44
CA VAL A 152 -3.07 -1.27 16.03
C VAL A 152 -3.01 0.25 15.88
N ARG A 153 -3.66 1.02 16.76
CA ARG A 153 -3.57 2.48 16.75
C ARG A 153 -2.15 2.97 17.07
N ALA A 154 -1.51 2.40 18.08
CA ALA A 154 -0.14 2.76 18.45
C ALA A 154 0.89 2.43 17.37
N SER A 155 0.70 1.32 16.63
CA SER A 155 1.54 0.96 15.49
C SER A 155 1.21 1.74 14.21
N ALA A 156 -0.03 2.24 14.06
CA ALA A 156 -0.40 3.16 12.98
C ALA A 156 0.20 4.57 13.19
N ASP A 157 0.41 5.00 14.44
CA ASP A 157 1.05 6.27 14.80
C ASP A 157 2.58 6.29 14.60
N VAL A 158 3.14 5.32 13.86
CA VAL A 158 4.53 5.38 13.39
C VAL A 158 4.68 6.59 12.48
N GLN A 159 5.12 7.68 13.08
CA GLN A 159 5.48 8.93 12.43
C GLN A 159 6.51 8.61 11.36
N ARG A 160 6.07 8.53 10.09
CA ARG A 160 6.97 8.40 8.96
C ARG A 160 7.81 9.65 8.91
N THR A 161 9.01 9.59 9.48
CA THR A 161 9.96 10.70 9.39
C THR A 161 10.27 10.90 7.92
N ARG A 162 9.77 12.00 7.35
CA ARG A 162 10.03 12.36 5.97
C ARG A 162 11.54 12.48 5.81
N TYR A 163 12.12 11.78 4.85
CA TYR A 163 13.54 11.90 4.55
C TYR A 163 13.89 13.35 4.19
N VAL A 164 14.75 13.98 4.99
CA VAL A 164 15.24 15.36 4.79
C VAL A 164 16.71 15.36 4.35
N GLY A 165 17.19 14.26 3.77
CA GLY A 165 18.55 14.19 3.24
C GLY A 165 18.66 14.75 1.81
N PRO A 166 19.89 14.74 1.25
CA PRO A 166 20.14 15.21 -0.12
C PRO A 166 19.37 14.38 -1.14
N MET A 167 18.73 15.04 -2.11
CA MET A 167 17.92 14.39 -3.12
C MET A 167 17.94 15.12 -4.47
N LEU A 168 17.81 14.35 -5.56
CA LEU A 168 17.60 14.88 -6.90
C LEU A 168 16.10 14.83 -7.23
N ARG A 169 15.56 15.92 -7.77
CA ARG A 169 14.15 16.02 -8.18
C ARG A 169 14.09 16.43 -9.65
N TRP A 170 13.52 15.57 -10.47
CA TRP A 170 13.11 15.94 -11.82
C TRP A 170 11.82 16.77 -11.75
N ALA A 171 11.81 17.90 -12.46
CA ALA A 171 10.62 18.73 -12.59
C ALA A 171 10.44 19.13 -14.05
N SER A 172 9.35 18.70 -14.67
CA SER A 172 8.88 19.26 -15.94
C SER A 172 7.93 20.41 -15.62
N ARG A 173 8.17 21.58 -16.22
CA ARG A 173 7.26 22.73 -16.14
C ARG A 173 7.05 23.29 -17.54
N ARG A 174 5.80 23.59 -17.87
CA ARG A 174 5.48 24.33 -19.07
C ARG A 174 5.71 25.82 -18.80
N VAL A 175 6.62 26.42 -19.56
CA VAL A 175 6.92 27.86 -19.51
C VAL A 175 6.53 28.43 -20.87
N GLY A 176 5.36 29.10 -20.92
CA GLY A 176 4.76 29.53 -22.18
C GLY A 176 4.36 28.35 -23.06
N ASP A 177 4.85 28.32 -24.29
CA ASP A 177 4.57 27.27 -25.29
C ASP A 177 5.64 26.15 -25.30
N THR A 178 6.68 26.26 -24.46
CA THR A 178 7.76 25.27 -24.36
C THR A 178 7.69 24.48 -23.06
N GLU A 179 7.98 23.19 -23.15
CA GLU A 179 8.12 22.31 -21.99
C GLU A 179 9.59 22.24 -21.59
N GLN A 180 9.90 22.73 -20.39
CA GLN A 180 11.25 22.72 -19.87
C GLN A 180 11.36 21.69 -18.74
N THR A 181 12.24 20.71 -18.94
CA THR A 181 12.54 19.71 -17.93
C THR A 181 13.84 20.09 -17.22
N THR A 182 13.79 20.25 -15.91
CA THR A 182 14.94 20.63 -15.09
C THR A 182 15.22 19.59 -14.00
N LEU A 183 16.51 19.43 -13.68
CA LEU A 183 16.99 18.61 -12.59
C LEU A 183 17.32 19.54 -11.40
N GLU A 184 16.54 19.46 -10.32
CA GLU A 184 16.75 20.23 -9.10
C GLU A 184 17.51 19.37 -8.07
N VAL A 185 18.64 19.87 -7.58
CA VAL A 185 19.33 19.30 -6.40
C VAL A 185 18.74 19.96 -5.15
N ARG A 186 18.11 19.17 -4.26
CA ARG A 186 17.48 19.66 -3.02
C ARG A 186 18.19 19.10 -1.80
N ASN A 187 18.19 19.88 -0.71
CA ASN A 187 18.79 19.53 0.58
C ASN A 187 20.28 19.14 0.48
N MET A 188 21.00 19.75 -0.46
CA MET A 188 22.43 19.56 -0.65
C MET A 188 23.10 20.93 -0.79
N ALA A 189 24.18 21.17 -0.06
CA ALA A 189 25.08 22.27 -0.38
C ALA A 189 25.80 21.93 -1.69
N LEU A 190 26.01 22.91 -2.57
CA LEU A 190 26.76 22.70 -3.80
C LEU A 190 28.19 22.28 -3.41
N PRO A 191 28.67 21.09 -3.82
CA PRO A 191 30.03 20.68 -3.51
C PRO A 191 31.04 21.65 -4.16
N PRO A 192 32.17 21.95 -3.49
CA PRO A 192 33.16 22.92 -3.96
C PRO A 192 33.75 22.55 -5.33
N GLU A 193 33.72 21.27 -5.71
CA GLU A 193 34.14 20.78 -7.02
C GLU A 193 33.20 21.23 -8.15
N LEU A 194 31.94 21.51 -7.85
CA LEU A 194 30.95 22.02 -8.80
C LEU A 194 30.81 23.55 -8.76
N GLU A 195 31.48 24.21 -7.83
CA GLU A 195 31.56 25.67 -7.83
C GLU A 195 32.34 26.15 -9.06
N ARG A 196 31.88 27.25 -9.66
CA ARG A 196 32.53 27.82 -10.84
C ARG A 196 33.92 28.33 -10.45
N GLN A 197 34.94 27.53 -10.73
CA GLN A 197 36.32 27.94 -10.55
C GLN A 197 36.66 29.00 -11.60
N VAL A 198 37.00 30.21 -11.15
CA VAL A 198 37.49 31.27 -12.02
C VAL A 198 38.98 31.02 -12.23
N ALA A 199 39.40 30.89 -13.49
CA ALA A 199 40.81 30.77 -13.80
C ALA A 199 41.55 32.00 -13.25
N PRO A 200 42.74 31.82 -12.64
CA PRO A 200 43.54 32.96 -12.21
C PRO A 200 43.81 33.88 -13.40
N GLU A 201 43.89 35.19 -13.13
CA GLU A 201 44.14 36.18 -14.19
C GLU A 201 45.41 35.78 -14.97
N PRO A 202 45.37 35.80 -16.32
CA PRO A 202 46.51 35.44 -17.13
C PRO A 202 47.68 36.39 -16.83
N PRO A 203 48.93 35.92 -16.87
CA PRO A 203 50.09 36.78 -16.63
C PRO A 203 50.10 37.92 -17.65
N PRO A 204 50.59 39.12 -17.25
CA PRO A 204 50.63 40.26 -18.14
C PRO A 204 51.48 39.94 -19.39
N PRO A 205 51.13 40.51 -20.56
CA PRO A 205 51.86 40.25 -21.80
C PRO A 205 53.32 40.67 -21.68
N ALA A 206 54.21 39.82 -22.22
CA ALA A 206 55.65 40.07 -22.18
C ALA A 206 56.00 41.37 -22.91
N ARG A 207 56.98 42.11 -22.38
CA ARG A 207 57.50 43.35 -22.99
C ARG A 207 58.79 43.07 -23.73
N CYS A 208 59.02 43.79 -24.83
CA CYS A 208 60.24 43.68 -25.62
C CYS A 208 61.47 44.06 -24.78
N ALA A 209 62.50 43.23 -24.82
CA ALA A 209 63.74 43.45 -24.05
C ALA A 209 64.55 44.69 -24.50
N VAL A 210 64.30 45.22 -25.70
CA VAL A 210 65.02 46.39 -26.24
C VAL A 210 64.16 47.65 -26.17
N THR A 211 62.89 47.57 -26.60
CA THR A 211 62.02 48.75 -26.76
C THR A 211 60.97 48.90 -25.66
N GLY A 212 60.77 47.90 -24.79
CA GLY A 212 59.75 47.92 -23.74
C GLY A 212 58.29 47.86 -24.21
N ALA A 213 58.07 47.91 -25.54
CA ALA A 213 56.76 47.74 -26.18
C ALA A 213 56.22 46.32 -25.96
N LEU A 214 54.90 46.11 -26.15
CA LEU A 214 54.31 44.78 -26.09
C LEU A 214 54.99 43.85 -27.10
N ALA A 215 55.53 42.74 -26.61
CA ALA A 215 56.21 41.78 -27.46
C ALA A 215 55.21 40.98 -28.29
N ARG A 216 55.47 40.90 -29.59
CA ARG A 216 54.68 40.12 -30.53
C ARG A 216 55.28 38.74 -30.77
N TYR A 217 56.60 38.61 -30.58
CA TYR A 217 57.35 37.41 -30.92
C TYR A 217 58.39 37.10 -29.82
N ARG A 218 58.89 35.87 -29.80
CA ARG A 218 60.05 35.43 -28.99
C ARG A 218 61.12 34.85 -29.90
N ASP A 219 62.38 35.19 -29.66
CA ASP A 219 63.50 34.67 -30.46
C ASP A 219 63.79 33.21 -30.07
N PRO A 220 63.88 32.27 -31.04
CA PRO A 220 64.07 30.84 -30.75
C PRO A 220 65.39 30.50 -30.06
N VAL A 221 66.42 31.34 -30.19
CA VAL A 221 67.74 31.08 -29.61
C VAL A 221 67.87 31.73 -28.22
N SER A 222 67.38 32.95 -28.05
CA SER A 222 67.49 33.67 -26.77
C SER A 222 66.28 33.53 -25.84
N GLY A 223 65.13 33.10 -26.35
CA GLY A 223 63.85 33.14 -25.65
C GLY A 223 63.36 34.57 -25.37
N ALA A 224 64.09 35.61 -25.78
CA ALA A 224 63.81 36.98 -25.43
C ALA A 224 62.57 37.50 -26.21
N PRO A 225 61.62 38.14 -25.52
CA PRO A 225 60.47 38.77 -26.16
C PRO A 225 60.89 40.02 -26.96
N TYR A 226 60.35 40.18 -28.18
CA TYR A 226 60.57 41.35 -29.03
C TYR A 226 59.31 41.81 -29.78
N ALA A 227 59.27 43.10 -30.15
CA ALA A 227 58.09 43.73 -30.78
C ALA A 227 58.19 43.81 -32.31
N ASP A 228 59.36 44.19 -32.83
CA ASP A 228 59.62 44.49 -34.24
C ASP A 228 60.94 43.88 -34.75
N LEU A 229 61.14 43.91 -36.07
CA LEU A 229 62.35 43.37 -36.71
C LEU A 229 63.62 44.13 -36.32
N GLN A 230 63.52 45.43 -36.00
CA GLN A 230 64.67 46.22 -35.54
C GLN A 230 65.11 45.77 -34.15
N ALA A 231 64.17 45.57 -33.21
CA ALA A 231 64.50 44.97 -31.91
C ALA A 231 65.12 43.57 -32.06
N PHE A 232 64.65 42.74 -33.01
CA PHE A 232 65.25 41.43 -33.26
C PHE A 232 66.71 41.53 -33.71
N ARG A 233 67.04 42.47 -34.60
CA ARG A 233 68.43 42.70 -35.04
C ARG A 233 69.30 43.19 -33.89
N LEU A 234 68.82 44.15 -33.10
CA LEU A 234 69.54 44.66 -31.93
C LEU A 234 69.76 43.58 -30.87
N LEU A 235 68.78 42.70 -30.64
CA LEU A 235 68.90 41.55 -29.74
C LEU A 235 70.01 40.57 -30.15
N ARG A 236 70.20 40.36 -31.45
CA ARG A 236 71.27 39.48 -31.97
C ARG A 236 72.62 40.17 -32.08
N GLN A 237 72.64 41.49 -32.34
CA GLN A 237 73.88 42.28 -32.39
C GLN A 237 74.49 42.47 -31.00
N GLY A 238 73.67 42.71 -29.97
CA GLY A 238 74.15 42.87 -28.58
C GLY A 238 74.62 41.57 -27.89
N ARG A 239 74.61 40.43 -28.61
CA ARG A 239 75.07 39.12 -28.12
C ARG A 239 76.29 38.58 -28.89
N ALA A 240 76.78 39.29 -29.90
CA ALA A 240 77.99 38.93 -30.67
C ALA A 240 79.26 39.41 -29.96
#